data_AF-A0A6B3IM78-F1
#
_entry.id   AF-A0A6B3IM78-F1
#
_cell.length_a   1.000
_cell.length_b   1.000
_cell.length_c   1.000
_cell.angle_alpha   90.00
_cell.angle_beta   90.00
_cell.angle_gamma   90.00
#
_symmetry.space_group_name_H-M   'P 1'
#
loop_
_entity.id
_entity.type
_entity.pdbx_description
1 polymer ?
#
loop_
_entity_poly.entity_id
_entity_poly.type
_entity_poly.pdbx_seq_one_letter_code
_entity_poly.pdbx_strand_id
1 'polypeptide(L)'
;MRSPKLAALELRRFRRGKLPAAALVALLLLPLLYGALYLFSFWDPYGNLDKLPVALVNNDKGATNDGKRVDAGDEISDKLLDSKVFAWHEVSSAEADKGVEDGT
;
A
#
# COMPACT_ATOMS: atom_id res chain seq x y z
N MET A 1 -47.42 -28.95 0.04
CA MET A 1 -46.17 -28.16 -0.12
C MET A 1 -46.51 -26.83 -0.82
N ARG A 2 -46.58 -25.71 -0.08
CA ARG A 2 -46.94 -24.35 -0.60
C ARG A 2 -45.76 -23.36 -0.50
N SER A 3 -44.53 -23.86 -0.62
CA SER A 3 -43.30 -23.09 -0.37
C SER A 3 -43.02 -21.93 -1.35
N PRO A 4 -43.14 -22.07 -2.68
CA PRO A 4 -42.72 -21.00 -3.59
C PRO A 4 -43.68 -19.81 -3.62
N LYS A 5 -44.98 -20.04 -3.40
CA LYS A 5 -45.99 -18.98 -3.36
C LYS A 5 -45.85 -18.10 -2.11
N LEU A 6 -45.45 -18.68 -0.99
CA LEU A 6 -45.13 -17.95 0.24
C LEU A 6 -43.88 -17.10 0.09
N ALA A 7 -42.79 -17.66 -0.47
CA ALA A 7 -41.57 -16.90 -0.76
C ALA A 7 -41.83 -15.70 -1.69
N ALA A 8 -42.64 -15.89 -2.73
CA ALA A 8 -43.02 -14.81 -3.64
C ALA A 8 -43.88 -13.72 -2.97
N LEU A 9 -44.76 -14.09 -2.03
CA LEU A 9 -45.57 -13.14 -1.27
C LEU A 9 -44.72 -12.32 -0.28
N GLU A 10 -43.78 -12.95 0.42
CA GLU A 10 -42.82 -12.27 1.29
C GLU A 10 -41.94 -11.31 0.49
N LEU A 11 -41.41 -11.74 -0.67
CA LEU A 11 -40.64 -10.86 -1.56
C LEU A 11 -41.45 -9.65 -2.03
N ARG A 12 -42.73 -9.85 -2.34
CA ARG A 12 -43.65 -8.77 -2.75
C ARG A 12 -43.97 -7.82 -1.59
N ARG A 13 -43.94 -8.29 -0.34
CA ARG A 13 -44.09 -7.47 0.87
C ARG A 13 -42.85 -6.61 1.13
N PHE A 14 -41.65 -7.19 1.01
CA PHE A 14 -40.38 -6.46 1.13
C PHE A 14 -40.24 -5.35 0.07
N ARG A 15 -40.78 -5.56 -1.14
CA ARG A 15 -40.72 -4.59 -2.24
C ARG A 15 -41.69 -3.41 -2.13
N ARG A 16 -42.64 -3.44 -1.18
CA ARG A 16 -43.74 -2.45 -1.09
C ARG A 16 -43.48 -1.32 -0.09
N GLY A 17 -42.41 -1.41 0.71
CA GLY A 17 -42.05 -0.42 1.73
C GLY A 17 -40.60 0.08 1.58
N LYS A 18 -40.35 1.34 1.94
CA LYS A 18 -39.01 1.95 1.88
C LYS A 18 -38.06 1.44 2.97
N LEU A 19 -38.59 1.10 4.15
CA LEU A 19 -37.79 0.65 5.30
C LEU A 19 -37.10 -0.72 5.07
N PRO A 20 -37.78 -1.78 4.59
CA PRO A 20 -37.11 -3.05 4.32
C PRO A 20 -36.08 -2.95 3.18
N ALA A 21 -36.35 -2.12 2.17
CA ALA A 21 -35.40 -1.83 1.10
C ALA A 21 -34.15 -1.10 1.63
N ALA A 22 -34.32 -0.10 2.50
CA ALA A 22 -33.21 0.61 3.13
C ALA A 22 -32.36 -0.32 4.01
N ALA A 23 -32.99 -1.23 4.76
CA ALA A 23 -32.28 -2.24 5.56
C ALA A 23 -31.46 -3.19 4.67
N LEU A 24 -32.00 -3.62 3.53
CA LEU A 24 -31.28 -4.44 2.56
C LEU A 24 -30.10 -3.68 1.95
N VAL A 25 -30.27 -2.41 1.61
CA VAL A 25 -29.18 -1.55 1.11
C VAL A 25 -28.08 -1.42 2.17
N ALA A 26 -28.43 -1.13 3.42
CA ALA A 26 -27.45 -1.03 4.51
C ALA A 26 -26.68 -2.35 4.72
N LEU A 27 -27.38 -3.50 4.65
CA LEU A 27 -26.78 -4.82 4.75
C LEU A 27 -25.78 -5.10 3.61
N LEU A 28 -26.08 -4.65 2.39
CA LEU A 28 -25.19 -4.78 1.23
C LEU A 28 -24.04 -3.78 1.24
N LEU A 29 -24.24 -2.59 1.81
CA LEU A 29 -23.20 -1.56 1.88
C LEU A 29 -22.03 -1.99 2.76
N LEU A 30 -22.26 -2.76 3.82
CA LEU A 30 -21.21 -3.21 4.74
C LEU A 30 -20.12 -4.05 4.03
N PRO A 31 -20.43 -5.16 3.34
CA PRO A 31 -19.44 -5.94 2.60
C PRO A 31 -18.89 -5.18 1.38
N LEU A 32 -19.70 -4.35 0.71
CA LEU A 32 -19.25 -3.55 -0.42
C LEU A 32 -18.23 -2.48 -0.01
N LEU A 33 -18.47 -1.79 1.09
CA LEU A 33 -17.56 -0.79 1.64
C LEU A 33 -16.25 -1.44 2.07
N TYR A 34 -16.33 -2.58 2.78
CA TYR A 34 -15.15 -3.33 3.17
C TYR A 34 -14.33 -3.76 1.94
N GLY A 35 -14.99 -4.36 0.94
CA GLY A 35 -14.33 -4.77 -0.30
C GLY A 35 -13.75 -3.59 -1.08
N ALA A 36 -14.46 -2.47 -1.16
CA ALA A 36 -14.00 -1.27 -1.85
C ALA A 36 -12.78 -0.65 -1.16
N LEU A 37 -12.78 -0.53 0.17
CA LEU A 37 -11.62 -0.05 0.94
C LEU A 37 -10.42 -0.98 0.78
N TYR A 38 -10.65 -2.29 0.82
CA TYR A 38 -9.60 -3.27 0.60
C TYR A 38 -9.00 -3.12 -0.80
N LEU A 39 -9.83 -3.17 -1.85
CA LEU A 39 -9.39 -2.97 -3.23
C LEU A 39 -8.67 -1.65 -3.39
N PHE A 40 -9.18 -0.55 -2.82
CA PHE A 40 -8.54 0.76 -2.88
C PHE A 40 -7.14 0.75 -2.27
N SER A 41 -6.98 0.19 -1.06
CA SER A 41 -5.68 0.10 -0.39
C SER A 41 -4.67 -0.80 -1.12
N PHE A 42 -5.13 -1.79 -1.87
CA PHE A 42 -4.28 -2.74 -2.60
C PHE A 42 -4.19 -2.48 -4.12
N TRP A 43 -4.93 -1.49 -4.65
CA TRP A 43 -4.96 -1.18 -6.09
C TRP A 43 -3.62 -0.62 -6.58
N ASP A 44 -3.00 0.21 -5.75
CA ASP A 44 -1.68 0.77 -6.03
C ASP A 44 -0.91 1.03 -4.72
N PRO A 45 -0.36 -0.04 -4.11
CA PRO A 45 0.43 0.11 -2.89
C PRO A 45 1.78 0.81 -3.16
N TYR A 46 2.17 0.94 -4.43
CA TYR A 46 3.49 1.43 -4.82
C TYR A 46 3.50 2.87 -5.35
N GLY A 47 2.36 3.41 -5.79
CA GLY A 47 2.24 4.78 -6.32
C GLY A 47 2.48 5.91 -5.33
N ASN A 48 2.79 5.60 -4.07
CA ASN A 48 3.20 6.57 -3.05
C ASN A 48 4.57 6.23 -2.42
N LEU A 49 5.33 5.28 -2.97
CA LEU A 49 6.67 4.97 -2.45
C LEU A 49 7.62 6.16 -2.52
N ASP A 50 7.43 7.06 -3.49
CA ASP A 50 8.18 8.30 -3.67
C ASP A 50 8.11 9.25 -2.46
N LYS A 51 7.14 9.02 -1.56
CA LYS A 51 6.95 9.77 -0.30
C LYS A 51 7.44 9.03 0.93
N LEU A 52 7.82 7.76 0.78
CA LEU A 52 8.33 6.94 1.88
C LEU A 52 9.80 7.31 2.12
N PRO A 53 10.16 7.90 3.27
CA PRO A 53 11.54 8.22 3.59
C PRO A 53 12.34 6.94 3.76
N VAL A 54 13.47 6.83 3.08
CA VAL A 54 14.37 5.68 3.18
C VAL A 54 15.80 6.19 3.38
N ALA A 55 16.39 5.85 4.52
CA ALA A 55 17.79 6.08 4.81
C ALA A 55 18.67 5.16 3.95
N LEU A 56 19.57 5.76 3.17
CA LEU A 56 20.58 5.08 2.38
C LEU A 56 21.95 5.29 3.05
N VAL A 57 22.60 4.20 3.45
CA VAL A 57 23.96 4.24 4.02
C VAL A 57 24.90 3.52 3.06
N ASN A 58 25.85 4.24 2.50
CA ASN A 58 26.92 3.68 1.69
C ASN A 58 28.23 3.61 2.50
N ASN A 59 28.61 2.39 2.90
CA ASN A 59 29.87 2.13 3.59
C ASN A 59 30.95 1.53 2.68
N ASP A 60 30.66 1.38 1.38
CA ASP A 60 31.64 0.90 0.41
C ASP A 60 32.84 1.87 0.34
N LYS A 61 34.03 1.32 0.11
CA LYS A 61 35.27 2.11 -0.02
C LYS A 61 35.86 2.05 -1.43
N GLY A 62 35.12 1.43 -2.35
CA GLY A 62 35.60 1.08 -3.67
C GLY A 62 36.68 -0.01 -3.64
N ALA A 63 37.01 -0.52 -4.81
CA ALA A 63 38.05 -1.51 -5.01
C ALA A 63 38.84 -1.22 -6.29
N THR A 64 40.07 -1.70 -6.36
CA THR A 64 40.84 -1.68 -7.61
C THR A 64 40.66 -3.00 -8.33
N ASN A 65 40.18 -2.95 -9.57
CA ASN A 65 40.06 -4.10 -10.45
C ASN A 65 40.78 -3.80 -11.78
N ASP A 66 41.67 -4.70 -12.20
CA ASP A 66 42.46 -4.56 -13.44
C ASP A 66 43.15 -3.17 -13.60
N GLY A 67 43.69 -2.64 -12.50
CA GLY A 67 44.39 -1.36 -12.47
C GLY A 67 43.48 -0.12 -12.55
N LYS A 68 42.16 -0.31 -12.56
CA LYS A 68 41.16 0.78 -12.48
C LYS A 68 40.50 0.79 -11.11
N ARG A 69 40.29 1.98 -10.57
CA ARG A 69 39.44 2.18 -9.38
C ARG A 69 37.98 1.99 -9.80
N VAL A 70 37.23 1.26 -8.98
CA VAL A 70 35.81 1.00 -9.13
C VAL A 70 35.14 1.40 -7.83
N ASP A 71 34.33 2.45 -7.88
CA ASP A 71 33.55 2.97 -6.74
C ASP A 71 32.09 2.51 -6.91
N ALA A 72 31.88 1.19 -6.83
CA ALA A 72 30.58 0.57 -7.13
C ALA A 72 29.48 1.01 -6.16
N GLY A 73 29.80 1.19 -4.88
CA GLY A 73 28.83 1.70 -3.91
C GLY A 73 28.30 3.07 -4.28
N ASP A 74 29.18 3.98 -4.71
CA ASP A 74 28.81 5.34 -5.10
C ASP A 74 27.95 5.31 -6.36
N GLU A 75 28.35 4.55 -7.39
CA GLU A 75 27.56 4.40 -8.62
C GLU A 75 26.15 3.82 -8.38
N ILE A 76 26.00 2.91 -7.42
CA ILE A 76 24.70 2.34 -7.06
C ILE A 76 23.89 3.36 -6.26
N SER A 77 24.52 4.04 -5.31
CA SER A 77 23.87 5.06 -4.47
C SER A 77 23.28 6.18 -5.33
N ASP A 78 24.06 6.69 -6.29
CA ASP A 78 23.62 7.72 -7.24
C ASP A 78 22.40 7.25 -8.05
N LYS A 79 22.43 6.03 -8.57
CA LYS A 79 21.30 5.46 -9.34
C LYS A 79 20.04 5.30 -8.49
N LEU A 80 20.19 4.96 -7.21
CA LEU A 80 19.04 4.85 -6.30
C LEU A 80 18.44 6.24 -6.05
N LEU A 81 19.28 7.24 -5.74
CA LEU A 81 18.85 8.63 -5.57
C LEU A 81 18.12 9.16 -6.83
N ASP A 82 18.63 8.85 -8.02
CA ASP A 82 18.03 9.26 -9.30
C ASP A 82 16.73 8.51 -9.65
N SER A 83 16.55 7.28 -9.13
CA SER A 83 15.40 6.43 -9.48
C SER A 83 14.04 7.03 -9.07
N LYS A 84 14.02 7.91 -8.05
CA LYS A 84 12.82 8.50 -7.46
C LYS A 84 11.74 7.48 -7.07
N VAL A 85 12.12 6.22 -6.86
CA VAL A 85 11.21 5.17 -6.38
C VAL A 85 10.85 5.42 -4.92
N PHE A 86 11.81 5.89 -4.13
CA PHE A 86 11.63 6.27 -2.73
C PHE A 86 12.09 7.71 -2.49
N ALA A 87 11.69 8.29 -1.37
CA ALA A 87 12.32 9.49 -0.84
C ALA A 87 13.66 9.10 -0.18
N TRP A 88 14.64 8.79 -1.02
CA TRP A 88 15.98 8.41 -0.58
C TRP A 88 16.68 9.57 0.14
N HIS A 89 17.25 9.27 1.29
CA HIS A 89 18.08 10.18 2.06
C HIS A 89 19.41 9.49 2.34
N GLU A 90 20.47 9.96 1.69
CA GLU A 90 21.81 9.49 2.04
C GLU A 90 22.19 10.04 3.41
N VAL A 91 22.52 9.14 4.34
CA VAL A 91 22.83 9.46 5.73
C VAL A 91 24.01 8.64 6.22
N SER A 92 24.63 9.07 7.31
CA SER A 92 25.65 8.29 7.99
C SER A 92 25.05 7.06 8.69
N SER A 93 25.89 6.05 8.94
CA SER A 93 25.46 4.86 9.71
C SER A 93 24.87 5.22 11.07
N ALA A 94 25.46 6.20 11.77
CA ALA A 94 24.99 6.63 13.08
C ALA A 94 23.63 7.34 13.01
N GLU A 95 23.39 8.12 11.96
CA GLU A 95 22.09 8.75 11.73
C GLU A 95 21.02 7.73 11.36
N ALA A 96 21.35 6.72 10.56
CA ALA A 96 20.44 5.62 10.25
C ALA A 96 20.06 4.82 11.50
N ASP A 97 21.04 4.46 12.34
CA ASP A 97 20.80 3.74 13.60
C ASP A 97 19.87 4.54 14.51
N LYS A 98 20.14 5.84 14.66
CA LYS A 98 19.31 6.74 15.45
C LYS A 98 17.90 6.89 14.87
N GLY A 99 17.76 6.99 13.55
CA GLY A 99 16.46 7.08 12.89
C GLY A 99 15.59 5.86 13.18
N VAL A 100 16.18 4.66 13.15
CA VAL A 100 15.48 3.41 13.51
C VAL A 100 15.04 3.41 14.99
N GLU A 101 15.89 3.90 15.91
CA GLU A 101 15.56 4.00 17.33
C GLU A 101 14.42 5.00 17.60
N ASP A 102 14.45 6.15 16.92
CA ASP A 102 13.49 7.25 17.10
C ASP A 102 12.20 7.04 16.26
N GLY A 103 12.19 6.08 15.33
CA GLY A 103 11.08 5.80 14.42
C GLY A 103 10.93 6.84 13.29
N THR A 104 12.05 7.44 12.87
CA THR A 104 12.15 8.52 11.87
C THR A 104 13.05 8.17 10.70
#